data_AF-A0A0Z8CM69-F1
#
_entry.id   AF-A0A0Z8CM69-F1
#
_cell.length_a   1.000
_cell.length_b   1.000
_cell.length_c   1.000
_cell.angle_alpha   90.00
_cell.angle_beta   90.00
_cell.angle_gamma   90.00
#
_symmetry.space_group_name_H-M   'P 1'
#
loop_
_entity.id
_entity.type
_entity.pdbx_description
1 polymer ?
#
loop_
_entity_poly.entity_id
_entity_poly.type
_entity_poly.pdbx_seq_one_letter_code
_entity_poly.pdbx_strand_id
1 'polypeptide(L)'
;MIKIKKVADLKRNYTISTSKLKIAHWSILGFSTCIMLTIIANIRAPDLIKIPLFILAGFVIYKFHRQLKYFRYHLDYYLIIRESLLYVLYTNRLYTAQKDSTGHEKIIRSATLEYELDRQKGHVLIKALITGDEFSKKVQSLDDVLAGVLELELDEKIIRPSFVEYHFYYKKPERLTLQSHSQKQMINNHSIDLGYGIIYDPVKCPHILVSGGTGSGKSVFITFLILELLKRQSTVYIADPKNSDLGSLSHYFGEKYVATTPNNIARIVRLVVEEMQERYQYMRDNFLYGSNFADHGFKPVWFIFDEMGAFQASGTDKKSREIIAEVMDGIKQIILLGRQ
;
A
#
# COMPACT_ATOMS: atom_id res chain seq x y z
N MET A 1 -14.01 7.09 -23.57
CA MET A 1 -12.75 6.88 -22.82
C MET A 1 -12.15 5.57 -23.30
N ILE A 2 -11.00 5.57 -23.98
CA ILE A 2 -10.39 4.34 -24.52
C ILE A 2 -9.88 3.49 -23.35
N LYS A 3 -10.56 2.38 -23.05
CA LYS A 3 -10.15 1.46 -21.98
C LYS A 3 -9.14 0.47 -22.53
N ILE A 4 -7.85 0.65 -22.20
CA ILE A 4 -6.81 -0.32 -22.54
C ILE A 4 -7.10 -1.62 -21.77
N LYS A 5 -7.16 -2.74 -22.49
CA LYS A 5 -7.20 -4.07 -21.88
C LYS A 5 -5.86 -4.32 -21.19
N LYS A 6 -5.88 -4.41 -19.85
CA LYS A 6 -4.69 -4.62 -19.02
C LYS A 6 -4.35 -6.12 -18.89
N VAL A 7 -4.25 -6.78 -20.04
CA VAL A 7 -3.98 -8.22 -20.13
C VAL A 7 -2.99 -8.47 -21.25
N ALA A 8 -1.94 -9.24 -20.98
CA ALA A 8 -0.98 -9.78 -21.93
C ALA A 8 -1.27 -11.27 -22.16
N ASP A 9 -1.59 -11.61 -23.41
CA ASP A 9 -1.97 -12.93 -23.90
C ASP A 9 -1.63 -12.95 -25.40
N LEU A 10 -0.69 -13.82 -25.80
CA LEU A 10 -0.19 -13.87 -27.18
C LEU A 10 -1.25 -14.34 -28.19
N LYS A 11 -2.34 -14.97 -27.74
CA LYS A 11 -3.46 -15.36 -28.61
C LYS A 11 -4.29 -14.16 -29.05
N ARG A 12 -4.25 -13.05 -28.30
CA ARG A 12 -5.09 -11.88 -28.55
C ARG A 12 -4.45 -10.93 -29.55
N ASN A 13 -5.27 -10.37 -30.43
CA ASN A 13 -4.84 -9.31 -31.34
C ASN A 13 -4.91 -7.94 -30.64
N TYR A 14 -3.76 -7.29 -30.51
CA TYR A 14 -3.64 -5.94 -29.97
C TYR A 14 -3.58 -4.92 -31.11
N THR A 15 -4.62 -4.10 -31.25
CA THR A 15 -4.71 -3.07 -32.29
C THR A 15 -3.81 -1.87 -32.01
N ILE A 16 -3.68 -1.49 -30.73
CA ILE A 16 -2.93 -0.32 -30.26
C ILE A 16 -1.61 -0.77 -29.64
N SER A 17 -0.47 -0.35 -30.17
CA SER A 17 0.88 -0.50 -29.59
C SER A 17 1.51 0.88 -29.35
N THR A 18 2.58 0.94 -28.56
CA THR A 18 3.37 2.17 -28.33
C THR A 18 3.88 2.76 -29.66
N SER A 19 4.36 1.90 -30.56
CA SER A 19 4.85 2.30 -31.90
C SER A 19 3.74 2.90 -32.76
N LYS A 20 2.60 2.22 -32.87
CA LYS A 20 1.43 2.70 -33.64
C LYS A 20 0.88 4.00 -33.04
N LEU A 21 0.89 4.13 -31.71
CA LEU A 21 0.43 5.35 -31.03
C LEU A 21 1.35 6.54 -31.31
N LYS A 22 2.68 6.33 -31.35
CA LYS A 22 3.65 7.36 -31.75
C LYS A 22 3.45 7.79 -33.20
N ILE A 23 3.26 6.84 -34.12
CA ILE A 23 2.98 7.14 -35.54
C ILE A 23 1.68 7.94 -35.65
N ALA A 24 0.60 7.48 -35.03
CA ALA A 24 -0.69 8.17 -35.03
C ALA A 24 -0.58 9.60 -34.46
N HIS A 25 0.19 9.81 -33.37
CA HIS A 25 0.43 11.14 -32.81
C HIS A 25 1.02 12.10 -33.85
N TRP A 26 2.08 11.67 -34.55
CA TRP A 26 2.74 12.51 -35.55
C TRP A 26 1.89 12.70 -36.81
N SER A 27 1.15 11.67 -37.24
CA SER A 27 0.21 11.77 -38.36
C SER A 27 -0.93 12.75 -38.07
N ILE A 28 -1.55 12.68 -36.89
CA ILE A 28 -2.62 13.59 -36.46
C ILE A 28 -2.08 15.02 -36.37
N LEU A 29 -0.89 15.20 -35.79
CA LEU A 29 -0.26 16.52 -35.71
C LEU A 29 0.01 17.09 -37.10
N GLY A 30 0.64 16.32 -37.98
CA GLY A 30 0.93 16.73 -39.36
C GLY A 30 -0.32 17.09 -40.14
N PHE A 31 -1.37 16.27 -40.05
CA PHE A 31 -2.65 16.53 -40.72
C PHE A 31 -3.31 17.81 -40.18
N SER A 32 -3.31 18.01 -38.85
CA SER A 32 -3.83 19.23 -38.23
C SER A 32 -3.07 20.48 -38.68
N THR A 33 -1.74 20.39 -38.81
CA THR A 33 -0.94 21.51 -39.32
C THR A 33 -1.23 21.82 -40.77
N CYS A 34 -1.36 20.79 -41.64
CA CYS A 34 -1.70 20.99 -43.05
C CYS A 34 -3.10 21.62 -43.23
N ILE A 35 -4.09 21.17 -42.45
CA ILE A 35 -5.43 21.75 -42.49
C ILE A 35 -5.39 23.23 -42.07
N MET A 36 -4.72 23.56 -40.97
CA MET A 36 -4.65 24.95 -40.50
C MET A 36 -3.94 25.85 -41.51
N LEU A 37 -2.84 25.38 -42.13
CA LEU A 37 -2.12 26.14 -43.16
C LEU A 37 -2.95 26.34 -44.43
N THR A 38 -3.67 25.31 -44.89
CA THR A 38 -4.52 25.38 -46.09
C THR A 38 -5.73 26.31 -45.88
N ILE A 39 -6.34 26.31 -44.69
CA ILE A 39 -7.41 27.24 -44.34
C ILE A 39 -6.90 28.68 -44.42
N ILE A 40 -5.74 28.99 -43.81
CA ILE A 40 -5.19 30.36 -43.79
C ILE A 40 -4.78 30.81 -45.19
N ALA A 41 -4.20 29.91 -45.99
CA ALA A 41 -3.81 30.20 -47.38
C ALA A 41 -5.01 30.54 -48.28
N ASN A 42 -6.17 29.93 -48.03
CA ASN A 42 -7.38 30.12 -48.83
C ASN A 42 -8.23 31.35 -48.42
N ILE A 43 -7.86 32.06 -47.35
CA ILE A 43 -8.54 33.30 -46.96
C ILE A 43 -8.11 34.44 -47.90
N ARG A 44 -9.10 35.04 -48.59
CA ARG A 44 -8.92 36.31 -49.35
C ARG A 44 -8.80 37.50 -48.38
N ALA A 45 -7.62 37.67 -47.79
CA ALA A 45 -7.27 38.81 -46.96
C ALA A 45 -5.88 39.38 -47.34
N PRO A 46 -5.60 40.66 -47.05
CA PRO A 46 -4.26 41.24 -47.19
C PRO A 46 -3.24 40.51 -46.32
N ASP A 47 -1.98 40.50 -46.74
CA ASP A 47 -0.91 39.77 -46.03
C ASP A 47 -0.70 40.26 -44.59
N LEU A 48 -0.98 41.55 -44.33
CA LEU A 48 -0.95 42.14 -43.00
C LEU A 48 -1.87 41.43 -41.99
N ILE A 49 -3.00 40.87 -42.44
CA ILE A 49 -3.97 40.14 -41.60
C ILE A 49 -3.60 38.65 -41.52
N LYS A 50 -2.93 38.09 -42.54
CA LYS A 50 -2.50 36.69 -42.54
C LYS A 50 -1.37 36.41 -41.54
N ILE A 51 -0.43 37.34 -41.38
CA ILE A 51 0.69 37.20 -40.43
C ILE A 51 0.22 36.89 -38.99
N PRO A 52 -0.68 37.67 -38.36
CA PRO A 52 -1.17 37.36 -37.02
C PRO A 52 -2.01 36.07 -36.97
N LEU A 53 -2.70 35.69 -38.05
CA LEU A 53 -3.43 34.42 -38.14
C LEU A 53 -2.48 33.21 -38.13
N PHE A 54 -1.33 33.28 -38.79
CA PHE A 54 -0.30 32.23 -38.72
C PHE A 54 0.27 32.10 -37.31
N ILE A 55 0.49 33.21 -36.60
CA ILE A 55 0.97 33.21 -35.21
C ILE A 55 -0.08 32.54 -34.29
N LEU A 56 -1.35 32.91 -34.44
CA LEU A 56 -2.46 32.32 -33.68
C LEU A 56 -2.60 30.82 -33.98
N ALA A 57 -2.50 30.42 -35.24
CA ALA A 57 -2.55 29.02 -35.64
C ALA A 57 -1.38 28.21 -35.07
N GLY A 58 -0.17 28.79 -35.07
CA GLY A 58 0.98 28.20 -34.39
C GLY A 58 0.73 27.97 -32.90
N PHE A 59 0.12 28.94 -32.20
CA PHE A 59 -0.25 28.79 -30.80
C PHE A 59 -1.31 27.70 -30.56
N VAL A 60 -2.33 27.61 -31.43
CA VAL A 60 -3.36 26.56 -31.38
C VAL A 60 -2.74 25.18 -31.62
N ILE A 61 -1.88 25.03 -32.63
CA ILE A 61 -1.15 23.79 -32.93
C ILE A 61 -0.27 23.40 -31.73
N TYR A 62 0.42 24.35 -31.10
CA TYR A 62 1.22 24.09 -29.91
C TYR A 62 0.37 23.56 -28.75
N LYS A 63 -0.78 24.20 -28.45
CA LYS A 63 -1.69 23.69 -27.42
C LYS A 63 -2.24 22.30 -27.76
N PHE A 64 -2.61 22.06 -29.02
CA PHE A 64 -3.08 20.76 -29.48
C PHE A 64 -2.00 19.68 -29.37
N HIS A 65 -0.77 19.99 -29.78
CA HIS A 65 0.39 19.10 -29.61
C HIS A 65 0.59 18.72 -28.14
N ARG A 66 0.52 19.71 -27.22
CA ARG A 66 0.66 19.46 -25.78
C ARG A 66 -0.44 18.55 -25.23
N GLN A 67 -1.69 18.75 -25.65
CA GLN A 67 -2.80 17.86 -25.25
C GLN A 67 -2.63 16.44 -25.81
N LEU A 68 -2.29 16.31 -27.09
CA LEU A 68 -2.06 15.01 -27.73
C LEU A 68 -0.88 14.26 -27.08
N LYS A 69 0.18 15.00 -26.73
CA LYS A 69 1.36 14.49 -26.02
C LYS A 69 0.99 13.99 -24.62
N TYR A 70 0.18 14.74 -23.87
CA TYR A 70 -0.33 14.31 -22.56
C TYR A 70 -1.17 13.03 -22.66
N PHE A 71 -2.09 12.99 -23.63
CA PHE A 71 -2.92 11.81 -23.88
C PHE A 71 -2.07 10.58 -24.25
N ARG A 72 -1.09 10.74 -25.15
CA ARG A 72 -0.18 9.66 -25.54
C ARG A 72 0.60 9.13 -24.34
N TYR A 73 1.22 10.00 -23.54
CA TYR A 73 1.97 9.55 -22.37
C TYR A 73 1.09 8.82 -21.36
N HIS A 74 -0.15 9.26 -21.15
CA HIS A 74 -1.05 8.57 -20.25
C HIS A 74 -1.30 7.11 -20.66
N LEU A 75 -1.41 6.85 -21.98
CA LEU A 75 -1.58 5.50 -22.52
C LEU A 75 -0.26 4.71 -22.59
N ASP A 76 0.85 5.37 -22.92
CA ASP A 76 2.17 4.74 -23.09
C ASP A 76 2.56 3.90 -21.86
N TYR A 77 2.33 4.38 -20.62
CA TYR A 77 2.63 3.61 -19.41
C TYR A 77 1.97 2.23 -19.38
N TYR A 78 0.68 2.15 -19.72
CA TYR A 78 -0.04 0.88 -19.75
C TYR A 78 0.40 0.00 -20.91
N LEU A 79 0.74 0.60 -22.05
CA LEU A 79 1.16 -0.13 -23.24
C LEU A 79 2.57 -0.72 -23.06
N ILE A 80 3.50 0.03 -22.46
CA ILE A 80 4.86 -0.43 -22.15
C ILE A 80 4.80 -1.67 -21.28
N ILE A 81 4.07 -1.64 -20.16
CA ILE A 81 3.94 -2.82 -19.28
C ILE A 81 3.38 -4.00 -20.06
N ARG A 82 2.33 -3.81 -20.86
CA ARG A 82 1.75 -4.90 -21.65
C ARG A 82 2.73 -5.47 -22.67
N GLU A 83 3.48 -4.61 -23.37
CA GLU A 83 4.48 -5.02 -24.37
C GLU A 83 5.64 -5.77 -23.72
N SER A 84 6.10 -5.29 -22.57
CA SER A 84 7.05 -5.99 -21.69
C SER A 84 6.56 -7.39 -21.29
N LEU A 85 5.30 -7.51 -20.87
CA LEU A 85 4.71 -8.81 -20.51
C LEU A 85 4.53 -9.73 -21.71
N LEU A 86 4.13 -9.21 -22.87
CA LEU A 86 4.06 -9.99 -24.12
C LEU A 86 5.45 -10.48 -24.54
N TYR A 87 6.49 -9.66 -24.36
CA TYR A 87 7.87 -10.06 -24.58
C TYR A 87 8.27 -11.21 -23.65
N VAL A 88 7.96 -11.13 -22.35
CA VAL A 88 8.19 -12.22 -21.38
C VAL A 88 7.51 -13.51 -21.82
N LEU A 89 6.23 -13.45 -22.21
CA LEU A 89 5.48 -14.61 -22.67
C LEU A 89 6.14 -15.29 -23.88
N TYR A 90 6.63 -14.48 -24.82
CA TYR A 90 7.23 -14.97 -26.05
C TYR A 90 8.61 -15.58 -25.81
N THR A 91 9.51 -14.86 -25.14
CA THR A 91 10.91 -15.29 -24.94
C THR A 91 11.03 -16.50 -24.03
N ASN A 92 10.12 -16.66 -23.07
CA ASN A 92 10.11 -17.79 -22.14
C ASN A 92 9.26 -18.98 -22.64
N ARG A 93 8.80 -18.94 -23.91
CA ARG A 93 7.97 -19.98 -24.54
C ARG A 93 6.77 -20.36 -23.67
N LEU A 94 6.05 -19.34 -23.16
CA LEU A 94 4.81 -19.50 -22.39
C LEU A 94 3.59 -19.53 -23.33
N TYR A 95 3.75 -20.21 -24.46
CA TYR A 95 2.73 -20.38 -25.49
C TYR A 95 2.94 -21.67 -26.26
N THR A 96 1.86 -22.17 -26.86
CA THR A 96 1.87 -23.32 -27.79
C THR A 96 1.49 -22.81 -29.17
N ALA A 97 2.29 -23.13 -30.19
CA ALA A 97 2.00 -22.82 -31.58
C ALA A 97 1.87 -24.09 -32.42
N GLN A 98 1.05 -24.03 -33.47
CA GLN A 98 0.90 -25.08 -34.48
C GLN A 98 1.17 -24.49 -35.85
N LYS A 99 1.77 -25.29 -36.74
CA LYS A 99 1.94 -24.91 -38.14
C LYS A 99 0.65 -25.22 -38.91
N ASP A 100 0.12 -24.22 -39.58
CA ASP A 100 -0.96 -24.42 -40.56
C ASP A 100 -0.42 -25.17 -41.79
N SER A 101 -1.32 -25.65 -42.66
CA SER A 101 -0.97 -26.39 -43.90
C SER A 101 -0.07 -25.61 -44.86
N THR A 102 0.03 -24.29 -44.70
CA THR A 102 0.92 -23.39 -45.46
C THR A 102 2.28 -23.17 -44.80
N GLY A 103 2.57 -23.83 -43.68
CA GLY A 103 3.83 -23.71 -42.92
C GLY A 103 3.89 -22.50 -41.97
N HIS A 104 2.83 -21.69 -41.87
CA HIS A 104 2.77 -20.56 -40.95
C HIS A 104 2.49 -21.02 -39.52
N GLU A 105 3.33 -20.59 -38.57
CA GLU A 105 3.11 -20.87 -37.15
C GLU A 105 2.05 -19.93 -36.56
N LYS A 106 0.98 -20.52 -36.03
CA LYS A 106 -0.10 -19.81 -35.36
C LYS A 106 -0.16 -20.22 -33.89
N ILE A 107 -0.18 -19.23 -33.01
CA ILE A 107 -0.28 -19.44 -31.55
C ILE A 107 -1.72 -19.86 -31.21
N ILE A 108 -1.87 -21.02 -30.56
CA ILE A 108 -3.18 -21.58 -30.18
C ILE A 108 -3.48 -21.31 -28.70
N ARG A 109 -2.46 -21.43 -27.85
CA ARG A 109 -2.55 -21.25 -26.39
C ARG A 109 -1.43 -20.33 -25.92
N SER A 110 -1.70 -19.54 -24.89
CA SER A 110 -0.74 -18.66 -24.23
C SER A 110 -1.07 -18.62 -22.74
N ALA A 111 -0.05 -18.53 -21.91
CA ALA A 111 -0.25 -18.06 -20.54
C ALA A 111 -0.82 -16.64 -20.57
N THR A 112 -1.59 -16.30 -19.55
CA THR A 112 -2.25 -15.00 -19.42
C THR A 112 -1.68 -14.25 -18.22
N LEU A 113 -1.15 -13.06 -18.48
CA LEU A 113 -0.67 -12.14 -17.44
C LEU A 113 -1.59 -10.92 -17.42
N GLU A 114 -2.34 -10.75 -16.34
CA GLU A 114 -3.09 -9.53 -16.09
C GLU A 114 -2.21 -8.54 -15.31
N TYR A 115 -2.44 -7.25 -15.49
CA TYR A 115 -1.67 -6.25 -14.75
C TYR A 115 -2.53 -5.07 -14.30
N GLU A 116 -2.14 -4.50 -13.17
CA GLU A 116 -2.71 -3.29 -12.60
C GLU A 116 -1.58 -2.31 -12.30
N LEU A 117 -1.83 -1.02 -12.56
CA LEU A 117 -0.87 0.06 -12.32
C LEU A 117 -1.59 1.09 -11.45
N ASP A 118 -1.11 1.25 -10.22
CA ASP A 118 -1.47 2.32 -9.32
C ASP A 118 -0.41 3.43 -9.40
N ARG A 119 -0.76 4.51 -10.10
CA ARG A 119 0.16 5.63 -10.34
C ARG A 119 0.41 6.48 -9.09
N GLN A 120 -0.51 6.47 -8.13
CA GLN A 120 -0.38 7.27 -6.91
C GLN A 120 0.59 6.60 -5.94
N LYS A 121 0.46 5.28 -5.78
CA LYS A 121 1.34 4.47 -4.93
C LYS A 121 2.65 4.07 -5.61
N GLY A 122 2.73 4.22 -6.93
CA GLY A 122 3.89 3.79 -7.71
C GLY A 122 4.02 2.27 -7.77
N HIS A 123 2.88 1.56 -7.78
CA HIS A 123 2.79 0.10 -7.67
C HIS A 123 2.35 -0.53 -9.00
N VAL A 124 3.02 -1.61 -9.38
CA VAL A 124 2.67 -2.47 -10.50
C VAL A 124 2.39 -3.86 -9.96
N LEU A 125 1.17 -4.32 -10.15
CA LEU A 125 0.73 -5.66 -9.80
C LEU A 125 0.61 -6.48 -11.08
N ILE A 126 1.26 -7.64 -11.12
CA ILE A 126 1.10 -8.60 -12.22
C ILE A 126 0.49 -9.88 -11.66
N LYS A 127 -0.63 -10.30 -12.24
CA LYS A 127 -1.33 -11.53 -11.90
C LYS A 127 -1.14 -12.54 -13.03
N ALA A 128 -0.38 -13.59 -12.77
CA ALA A 128 -0.21 -14.69 -13.69
C ALA A 128 -1.26 -15.77 -13.44
N LEU A 129 -2.16 -16.01 -14.39
CA LEU A 129 -3.28 -16.93 -14.19
C LEU A 129 -2.80 -18.40 -14.22
N ILE A 130 -3.24 -19.18 -13.23
CA ILE A 130 -3.03 -20.63 -13.16
C ILE A 130 -4.30 -21.30 -13.68
N THR A 131 -4.18 -22.01 -14.79
CA THR A 131 -5.33 -22.68 -15.45
C THR A 131 -5.24 -24.21 -15.45
N GLY A 132 -4.21 -24.77 -14.80
CA GLY A 132 -3.95 -26.21 -14.78
C GLY A 132 -3.30 -26.74 -16.06
N ASP A 133 -2.77 -25.86 -16.90
CA ASP A 133 -2.10 -26.17 -18.15
C ASP A 133 -0.58 -26.35 -18.02
N GLU A 134 0.10 -26.59 -19.15
CA GLU A 134 1.55 -26.76 -19.23
C GLU A 134 2.36 -25.53 -18.76
N PHE A 135 1.74 -24.35 -18.69
CA PHE A 135 2.38 -23.12 -18.23
C PHE A 135 2.24 -22.91 -16.73
N SER A 136 1.29 -23.59 -16.09
CA SER A 136 0.88 -23.34 -14.70
C SER A 136 2.00 -23.46 -13.68
N LYS A 137 3.03 -24.30 -13.92
CA LYS A 137 4.25 -24.33 -13.09
C LYS A 137 5.24 -23.22 -13.45
N LYS A 138 5.40 -22.92 -14.75
CA LYS A 138 6.34 -21.90 -15.24
C LYS A 138 5.94 -20.48 -14.84
N VAL A 139 4.63 -20.19 -14.83
CA VAL A 139 4.11 -18.88 -14.42
C VAL A 139 4.32 -18.61 -12.93
N GLN A 140 4.58 -19.64 -12.12
CA GLN A 140 4.92 -19.49 -10.71
C GLN A 140 6.39 -19.13 -10.49
N SER A 141 7.24 -19.18 -11.52
CA SER A 141 8.69 -18.93 -11.43
C SER A 141 9.14 -17.80 -12.37
N LEU A 142 8.34 -16.73 -12.49
CA LEU A 142 8.64 -15.57 -13.33
C LEU A 142 9.32 -14.42 -12.59
N ASP A 143 9.78 -14.64 -11.36
CA ASP A 143 10.32 -13.65 -10.43
C ASP A 143 11.42 -12.77 -11.07
N ASP A 144 12.56 -13.37 -11.41
CA ASP A 144 13.72 -12.67 -11.99
C ASP A 144 13.43 -12.14 -13.39
N VAL A 145 12.60 -12.86 -14.15
CA VAL A 145 12.25 -12.52 -15.53
C VAL A 145 11.42 -11.25 -15.57
N LEU A 146 10.40 -11.14 -14.70
CA LEU A 146 9.56 -9.96 -14.58
C LEU A 146 10.35 -8.80 -13.98
N ALA A 147 11.17 -9.06 -12.96
CA ALA A 147 12.05 -8.04 -12.38
C ALA A 147 13.01 -7.44 -13.43
N GLY A 148 13.63 -8.29 -14.24
CA GLY A 148 14.56 -7.86 -15.29
C GLY A 148 13.89 -7.08 -16.42
N VAL A 149 12.70 -7.50 -16.87
CA VAL A 149 12.00 -6.81 -17.97
C VAL A 149 11.34 -5.50 -17.53
N LEU A 150 10.94 -5.39 -16.27
CA LEU A 150 10.39 -4.15 -15.71
C LEU A 150 11.47 -3.20 -15.19
N GLU A 151 12.70 -3.69 -15.03
CA GLU A 151 13.80 -2.99 -14.35
C GLU A 151 13.42 -2.60 -12.91
N LEU A 152 12.70 -3.48 -12.21
CA LEU A 152 12.20 -3.28 -10.85
C LEU A 152 12.54 -4.47 -9.95
N GLU A 153 12.89 -4.18 -8.70
CA GLU A 153 13.03 -5.21 -7.67
C GLU A 153 11.66 -5.80 -7.33
N LEU A 154 11.56 -7.14 -7.25
CA LEU A 154 10.35 -7.82 -6.79
C LEU A 154 10.21 -7.61 -5.28
N ASP A 155 9.10 -7.01 -4.86
CA ASP A 155 8.85 -6.66 -3.45
C ASP A 155 8.15 -7.81 -2.72
N GLU A 156 7.07 -8.33 -3.31
CA GLU A 156 6.28 -9.41 -2.73
C GLU A 156 5.76 -10.36 -3.82
N LYS A 157 5.68 -11.65 -3.47
CA LYS A 157 5.05 -12.69 -4.27
C LYS A 157 4.04 -13.46 -3.46
N ILE A 158 2.81 -13.51 -3.96
CA ILE A 158 1.71 -14.23 -3.31
C ILE A 158 1.22 -15.32 -4.27
N ILE A 159 1.32 -16.58 -3.84
CA ILE A 159 0.84 -17.72 -4.62
C ILE A 159 -0.56 -18.09 -4.14
N ARG A 160 -1.53 -18.12 -5.07
CA ARG A 160 -2.90 -18.58 -4.83
C ARG A 160 -3.23 -19.74 -5.78
N PRO A 161 -4.30 -20.52 -5.52
CA PRO A 161 -4.65 -21.65 -6.38
C PRO A 161 -4.94 -21.28 -7.85
N SER A 162 -5.52 -20.10 -8.09
CA SER A 162 -5.97 -19.66 -9.42
C SER A 162 -5.02 -18.66 -10.10
N PHE A 163 -4.06 -18.08 -9.37
CA PHE A 163 -3.08 -17.14 -9.94
C PHE A 163 -1.90 -16.91 -8.98
N VAL A 164 -0.81 -16.36 -9.53
CA VAL A 164 0.32 -15.81 -8.76
C VAL A 164 0.36 -14.30 -8.90
N GLU A 165 0.51 -13.61 -7.78
CA GLU A 165 0.66 -12.15 -7.71
C GLU A 165 2.14 -11.81 -7.57
N TYR A 166 2.61 -10.90 -8.41
CA TYR A 166 3.94 -10.30 -8.37
C TYR A 166 3.80 -8.78 -8.15
N HIS A 167 4.36 -8.28 -7.06
CA HIS A 167 4.25 -6.89 -6.65
C HIS A 167 5.57 -6.15 -6.87
N PHE A 168 5.52 -5.05 -7.63
CA PHE A 168 6.67 -4.19 -7.91
C PHE A 168 6.36 -2.73 -7.54
N TYR A 169 7.35 -2.02 -7.02
CA TYR A 169 7.23 -0.58 -6.73
C TYR A 169 8.31 0.22 -7.45
N TYR A 170 7.91 1.13 -8.35
CA TYR A 170 8.84 2.03 -9.05
C TYR A 170 9.01 3.38 -8.34
N LYS A 171 8.11 3.70 -7.42
CA LYS A 171 8.32 4.78 -6.44
C LYS A 171 8.53 4.12 -5.09
N LYS A 172 9.77 4.11 -4.59
CA LYS A 172 10.04 3.61 -3.25
C LYS A 172 9.25 4.46 -2.25
N PRO A 173 8.50 3.85 -1.32
CA PRO A 173 7.76 4.60 -0.31
C PRO A 173 8.75 5.42 0.52
N GLU A 174 8.34 6.64 0.85
CA GLU A 174 9.18 7.55 1.62
C GLU A 174 9.25 7.07 3.07
N ARG A 175 10.46 7.11 3.64
CA ARG A 175 10.66 6.81 5.06
C ARG A 175 9.85 7.81 5.88
N LEU A 176 8.98 7.31 6.75
CA LEU A 176 8.28 8.14 7.71
C LEU A 176 9.32 8.84 8.60
N THR A 177 9.29 10.18 8.60
CA THR A 177 10.17 11.00 9.42
C THR A 177 9.39 11.51 10.62
N LEU A 178 9.86 11.15 11.82
CA LEU A 178 9.32 11.67 13.07
C LEU A 178 9.91 13.06 13.30
N GLN A 179 9.17 14.12 12.95
CA GLN A 179 9.60 15.49 13.21
C GLN A 179 9.31 15.87 14.67
N SER A 180 10.35 16.35 15.36
CA SER A 180 10.32 16.71 16.79
C SER A 180 9.71 18.10 17.06
N HIS A 181 9.28 18.86 16.03
CA HIS A 181 8.96 20.27 16.23
C HIS A 181 7.72 20.82 15.51
N SER A 182 6.88 21.46 16.32
CA SER A 182 6.12 22.71 16.05
C SER A 182 4.61 22.70 15.77
N GLN A 183 3.90 21.58 15.93
CA GLN A 183 2.45 21.62 16.22
C GLN A 183 1.98 20.27 16.76
N LYS A 184 1.31 20.24 17.92
CA LYS A 184 0.45 19.12 18.32
C LYS A 184 -0.69 19.04 17.31
N GLN A 185 -0.44 18.47 16.14
CA GLN A 185 -1.50 18.12 15.20
C GLN A 185 -2.29 17.01 15.88
N MET A 186 -3.41 17.41 16.48
CA MET A 186 -4.39 16.47 16.99
C MET A 186 -5.07 15.83 15.78
N ILE A 187 -4.95 14.52 15.69
CA ILE A 187 -5.53 13.74 14.60
C ILE A 187 -6.81 13.12 15.12
N ASN A 188 -7.94 13.44 14.47
CA ASN A 188 -9.26 12.89 14.83
C ASN A 188 -9.55 11.53 14.17
N ASN A 189 -8.65 11.03 13.31
CA ASN A 189 -8.76 9.69 12.73
C ASN A 189 -8.02 8.65 13.57
N HIS A 190 -8.61 7.48 13.74
CA HIS A 190 -8.02 6.35 14.44
C HIS A 190 -6.94 5.62 13.62
N SER A 191 -7.00 5.68 12.29
CA SER A 191 -6.04 4.96 11.44
C SER A 191 -4.63 5.53 11.56
N ILE A 192 -3.63 4.65 11.64
CA ILE A 192 -2.20 4.95 11.75
C ILE A 192 -1.50 4.49 10.47
N ASP A 193 -0.77 5.37 9.81
CA ASP A 193 0.09 5.01 8.69
C ASP A 193 1.38 4.37 9.24
N LEU A 194 1.58 3.07 9.01
CA LEU A 194 2.79 2.36 9.42
C LEU A 194 3.91 2.47 8.37
N GLY A 195 3.68 3.22 7.29
CA GLY A 195 4.59 3.38 6.17
C GLY A 195 4.37 2.28 5.12
N TYR A 196 5.06 2.42 3.99
CA TYR A 196 5.03 1.42 2.90
C TYR A 196 3.61 1.08 2.39
N GLY A 197 2.66 2.01 2.54
CA GLY A 197 1.26 1.81 2.13
C GLY A 197 0.42 0.98 3.10
N ILE A 198 0.96 0.63 4.26
CA ILE A 198 0.27 -0.12 5.31
C ILE A 198 -0.44 0.85 6.24
N ILE A 199 -1.76 0.77 6.29
CA ILE A 199 -2.58 1.55 7.21
C ILE A 199 -3.14 0.60 8.27
N TYR A 200 -2.79 0.84 9.52
CA TYR A 200 -3.33 0.15 10.67
C TYR A 200 -4.59 0.85 11.17
N ASP A 201 -5.66 0.09 11.41
CA ASP A 201 -6.93 0.60 11.91
C ASP A 201 -7.27 -0.10 13.24
N PRO A 202 -7.11 0.59 14.38
CA PRO A 202 -7.33 -0.01 15.69
C PRO A 202 -8.79 -0.37 15.96
N VAL A 203 -9.76 0.19 15.23
CA VAL A 203 -11.18 -0.19 15.37
C VAL A 203 -11.41 -1.60 14.80
N LYS A 204 -10.68 -1.95 13.73
CA LYS A 204 -10.79 -3.27 13.07
C LYS A 204 -9.88 -4.31 13.71
N CYS A 205 -8.67 -3.91 14.08
CA CYS A 205 -7.65 -4.76 14.66
C CYS A 205 -7.15 -4.08 15.95
N PRO A 206 -7.73 -4.34 17.13
CA PRO A 206 -7.46 -3.59 18.35
C PRO A 206 -6.16 -3.98 19.07
N HIS A 207 -5.55 -5.12 18.70
CA HIS A 207 -4.37 -5.66 19.38
C HIS A 207 -3.23 -5.86 18.39
N ILE A 208 -2.02 -5.53 18.82
CA ILE A 208 -0.79 -5.68 18.03
C ILE A 208 0.15 -6.60 18.79
N LEU A 209 0.66 -7.63 18.13
CA LEU A 209 1.81 -8.40 18.59
C LEU A 209 3.04 -7.95 17.79
N VAL A 210 4.06 -7.46 18.50
CA VAL A 210 5.34 -7.06 17.89
C VAL A 210 6.40 -8.09 18.25
N SER A 211 7.07 -8.64 17.26
CA SER A 211 8.14 -9.62 17.42
C SER A 211 9.35 -9.24 16.56
N GLY A 212 10.55 -9.50 17.06
CA GLY A 212 11.79 -9.24 16.35
C GLY A 212 13.01 -9.46 17.25
N GLY A 213 14.14 -9.87 16.65
CA GLY A 213 15.41 -9.99 17.35
C GLY A 213 15.98 -8.63 17.77
N THR A 214 17.01 -8.63 18.61
CA THR A 214 17.75 -7.41 18.98
C THR A 214 18.28 -6.70 17.73
N GLY A 215 18.13 -5.38 17.67
CA GLY A 215 18.55 -4.57 16.52
C GLY A 215 17.59 -4.56 15.32
N SER A 216 16.49 -5.31 15.35
CA SER A 216 15.45 -5.30 14.29
C SER A 216 14.64 -4.00 14.20
N GLY A 217 14.77 -3.11 15.18
CA GLY A 217 14.00 -1.87 15.27
C GLY A 217 12.72 -1.96 16.11
N LYS A 218 12.48 -3.05 16.85
CA LYS A 218 11.32 -3.23 17.76
C LYS A 218 11.02 -1.98 18.61
N SER A 219 12.01 -1.50 19.36
CA SER A 219 11.85 -0.36 20.28
C SER A 219 11.57 0.96 19.54
N VAL A 220 12.14 1.13 18.34
CA VAL A 220 11.87 2.29 17.48
C VAL A 220 10.42 2.26 16.98
N PHE A 221 9.93 1.08 16.58
CA PHE A 221 8.54 0.89 16.17
C PHE A 221 7.55 1.13 17.32
N ILE A 222 7.83 0.62 18.52
CA ILE A 222 6.98 0.88 19.70
C ILE A 222 6.96 2.38 20.02
N THR A 223 8.11 3.06 19.97
CA THR A 223 8.19 4.51 20.18
C THR A 223 7.38 5.28 19.13
N PHE A 224 7.47 4.88 17.86
CA PHE A 224 6.65 5.43 16.78
C PHE A 224 5.16 5.28 17.08
N LEU A 225 4.72 4.07 17.49
CA LEU A 225 3.34 3.83 17.87
C LEU A 225 2.89 4.73 19.02
N ILE A 226 3.68 4.83 20.10
CA ILE A 226 3.38 5.71 21.24
C ILE A 226 3.12 7.14 20.76
N LEU A 227 3.99 7.69 19.91
CA LEU A 227 3.83 9.04 19.38
C LEU A 227 2.54 9.20 18.56
N GLU A 228 2.23 8.24 17.69
CA GLU A 228 1.00 8.26 16.89
C GLU A 228 -0.27 8.13 17.76
N LEU A 229 -0.22 7.34 18.82
CA LEU A 229 -1.31 7.19 19.78
C LEU A 229 -1.59 8.49 20.55
N LEU A 230 -0.52 9.20 20.95
CA LEU A 230 -0.64 10.48 21.66
C LEU A 230 -1.17 11.59 20.75
N LYS A 231 -0.79 11.63 19.47
CA LYS A 231 -1.38 12.56 18.48
C LYS A 231 -2.89 12.37 18.34
N ARG A 232 -3.41 11.17 18.63
CA ARG A 232 -4.83 10.81 18.61
C ARG A 232 -5.52 10.96 19.96
N GLN A 233 -4.87 11.61 20.93
CA GLN A 233 -5.41 11.84 22.28
C GLN A 233 -5.72 10.53 23.03
N SER A 234 -4.99 9.47 22.74
CA SER A 234 -5.16 8.19 23.42
C SER A 234 -4.53 8.23 24.81
N THR A 235 -5.10 7.49 25.76
CA THR A 235 -4.42 7.20 27.03
C THR A 235 -3.45 6.04 26.80
N VAL A 236 -2.19 6.19 27.19
CA VAL A 236 -1.15 5.16 26.98
C VAL A 236 -0.57 4.75 28.34
N TYR A 237 -0.62 3.45 28.61
CA TYR A 237 0.04 2.79 29.72
C TYR A 237 1.18 1.91 29.19
N ILE A 238 2.32 1.91 29.89
CA ILE A 238 3.55 1.24 29.46
C ILE A 238 4.03 0.33 30.58
N ALA A 239 4.28 -0.94 30.24
CA ALA A 239 4.96 -1.92 31.08
C ALA A 239 6.31 -2.28 30.45
N ASP A 240 7.39 -1.90 31.13
CA ASP A 240 8.76 -2.25 30.76
C ASP A 240 9.47 -2.98 31.92
N PRO A 241 9.35 -4.31 32.00
CA PRO A 241 9.95 -5.11 33.07
C PRO A 241 11.48 -5.10 33.05
N LYS A 242 12.11 -4.66 31.95
CA LYS A 242 13.58 -4.54 31.83
C LYS A 242 14.09 -3.18 32.30
N ASN A 243 13.21 -2.22 32.57
CA ASN A 243 13.55 -0.83 32.90
C ASN A 243 14.56 -0.22 31.89
N SER A 244 14.23 -0.34 30.62
CA SER A 244 15.01 0.14 29.48
C SER A 244 14.56 1.55 29.05
N ASP A 245 14.72 1.89 27.76
CA ASP A 245 14.33 3.19 27.20
C ASP A 245 12.85 3.52 27.43
N LEU A 246 11.97 2.51 27.38
CA LEU A 246 10.53 2.71 27.61
C LEU A 246 10.21 2.98 29.08
N GLY A 247 10.90 2.33 30.02
CA GLY A 247 10.79 2.62 31.46
C GLY A 247 11.18 4.06 31.80
N SER A 248 12.17 4.61 31.08
CA SER A 248 12.63 5.99 31.24
C SER A 248 11.59 7.04 30.84
N LEU A 249 10.54 6.65 30.10
CA LEU A 249 9.41 7.53 29.78
C LEU A 249 8.61 7.93 31.04
N SER A 250 8.79 7.24 32.17
CA SER A 250 8.23 7.63 33.47
C SER A 250 8.61 9.07 33.87
N HIS A 251 9.76 9.60 33.43
CA HIS A 251 10.15 10.99 33.67
C HIS A 251 9.24 12.01 32.96
N TYR A 252 8.53 11.60 31.90
CA TYR A 252 7.64 12.46 31.12
C TYR A 252 6.16 12.18 31.41
N PHE A 253 5.77 10.90 31.49
CA PHE A 253 4.39 10.50 31.74
C PHE A 253 4.04 10.40 33.22
N GLY A 254 5.05 10.15 34.07
CA GLY A 254 4.87 9.81 35.48
C GLY A 254 4.66 8.31 35.70
N GLU A 255 4.95 7.87 36.93
CA GLU A 255 4.84 6.47 37.36
C GLU A 255 3.41 5.92 37.30
N LYS A 256 2.39 6.80 37.23
CA LYS A 256 0.99 6.40 37.03
C LYS A 256 0.83 5.60 35.74
N TYR A 257 1.49 6.02 34.67
CA TYR A 257 1.33 5.48 33.31
C TYR A 257 2.47 4.56 32.88
N VAL A 258 3.65 4.65 33.50
CA VAL A 258 4.81 3.82 33.16
C VAL A 258 5.20 2.98 34.36
N ALA A 259 5.22 1.66 34.19
CA ALA A 259 5.55 0.69 35.22
C ALA A 259 6.72 -0.22 34.82
N THR A 260 7.64 -0.42 35.76
CA THR A 260 8.83 -1.26 35.57
C THR A 260 8.90 -2.41 36.58
N THR A 261 8.20 -2.30 37.71
CA THR A 261 8.15 -3.34 38.75
C THR A 261 6.89 -4.20 38.61
N PRO A 262 6.92 -5.49 39.01
CA PRO A 262 5.77 -6.37 38.89
C PRO A 262 4.49 -5.86 39.56
N ASN A 263 4.62 -5.25 40.74
CA ASN A 263 3.48 -4.64 41.46
C ASN A 263 2.89 -3.45 40.69
N ASN A 264 3.74 -2.60 40.10
CA ASN A 264 3.26 -1.45 39.34
C ASN A 264 2.63 -1.90 38.00
N ILE A 265 3.15 -2.96 37.39
CA ILE A 265 2.57 -3.57 36.18
C ILE A 265 1.18 -4.14 36.52
N ALA A 266 1.05 -4.90 37.61
CA ALA A 266 -0.24 -5.40 38.09
C ALA A 266 -1.24 -4.27 38.36
N ARG A 267 -0.81 -3.17 38.99
CA ARG A 267 -1.63 -1.98 39.18
C ARG A 267 -2.14 -1.41 37.85
N ILE A 268 -1.26 -1.25 36.85
CA ILE A 268 -1.66 -0.75 35.54
C ILE A 268 -2.69 -1.69 34.89
N VAL A 269 -2.46 -3.01 34.93
CA VAL A 269 -3.41 -3.98 34.35
C VAL A 269 -4.78 -3.88 35.02
N ARG A 270 -4.84 -3.76 36.35
CA ARG A 270 -6.11 -3.53 37.07
C ARG A 270 -6.83 -2.29 36.58
N LEU A 271 -6.12 -1.15 36.46
CA LEU A 271 -6.71 0.10 35.97
C LEU A 271 -7.27 -0.04 34.54
N VAL A 272 -6.56 -0.75 33.66
CA VAL A 272 -7.02 -0.96 32.28
C VAL A 272 -8.23 -1.88 32.23
N VAL A 273 -8.25 -2.93 33.05
CA VAL A 273 -9.41 -3.84 33.16
C VAL A 273 -10.63 -3.11 33.74
N GLU A 274 -10.44 -2.28 34.76
CA GLU A 274 -11.51 -1.47 35.37
C GLU A 274 -12.10 -0.50 34.34
N GLU A 275 -11.27 0.29 33.66
CA GLU A 275 -11.71 1.21 32.58
C GLU A 275 -12.46 0.45 31.46
N MET A 276 -11.97 -0.74 31.07
CA MET A 276 -12.65 -1.58 30.09
C MET A 276 -14.04 -1.98 30.60
N GLN A 277 -14.17 -2.45 31.83
CA GLN A 277 -15.45 -2.86 32.42
C GLN A 277 -16.44 -1.69 32.54
N GLU A 278 -15.97 -0.51 32.96
CA GLU A 278 -16.79 0.70 33.04
C GLU A 278 -17.34 1.11 31.67
N ARG A 279 -16.49 1.14 30.64
CA ARG A 279 -16.93 1.42 29.26
C ARG A 279 -17.91 0.38 28.75
N TYR A 280 -17.64 -0.89 29.03
CA TYR A 280 -18.58 -1.96 28.69
C TYR A 280 -19.94 -1.78 29.33
N GLN A 281 -19.99 -1.39 30.61
CA GLN A 281 -21.24 -1.12 31.30
C GLN A 281 -21.95 0.08 30.66
N TYR A 282 -21.23 1.18 30.42
CA TYR A 282 -21.79 2.36 29.75
C TYR A 282 -22.36 2.03 28.36
N MET A 283 -21.64 1.24 27.54
CA MET A 283 -22.09 0.86 26.20
C MET A 283 -23.30 -0.09 26.24
N ARG A 284 -23.42 -0.94 27.28
CA ARG A 284 -24.62 -1.75 27.50
C ARG A 284 -25.82 -0.88 27.88
N ASP A 285 -25.63 0.09 28.76
CA ASP A 285 -26.69 0.98 29.22
C ASP A 285 -27.15 1.94 28.11
N ASN A 286 -26.24 2.31 27.21
CA ASN A 286 -26.48 3.17 26.04
C ASN A 286 -26.44 2.37 24.73
N PHE A 287 -27.06 1.20 24.71
CA PHE A 287 -26.93 0.22 23.63
C PHE A 287 -27.17 0.80 22.22
N LEU A 288 -26.19 0.61 21.34
CA LEU A 288 -26.31 0.85 19.91
C LEU A 288 -25.87 -0.41 19.16
N TYR A 289 -26.73 -0.92 18.28
CA TYR A 289 -26.45 -2.17 17.57
C TYR A 289 -25.25 -2.02 16.63
N GLY A 290 -24.23 -2.86 16.81
CA GLY A 290 -23.03 -2.86 15.98
C GLY A 290 -22.04 -1.71 16.26
N SER A 291 -22.22 -0.96 17.35
CA SER A 291 -21.30 0.11 17.74
C SER A 291 -19.99 -0.41 18.33
N ASN A 292 -18.97 0.44 18.33
CA ASN A 292 -17.70 0.30 19.05
C ASN A 292 -17.44 1.53 19.93
N PHE A 293 -16.37 1.51 20.72
CA PHE A 293 -15.97 2.63 21.60
C PHE A 293 -15.99 4.02 20.92
N ALA A 294 -15.64 4.11 19.62
CA ALA A 294 -15.57 5.40 18.92
C ALA A 294 -16.95 6.00 18.66
N ASP A 295 -17.98 5.15 18.46
CA ASP A 295 -19.37 5.59 18.28
C ASP A 295 -19.96 6.18 19.57
N HIS A 296 -19.43 5.73 20.73
CA HIS A 296 -19.75 6.25 22.06
C HIS A 296 -18.88 7.45 22.47
N GLY A 297 -18.04 7.96 21.56
CA GLY A 297 -17.19 9.13 21.80
C GLY A 297 -15.97 8.87 22.69
N PHE A 298 -15.68 7.62 23.02
CA PHE A 298 -14.52 7.29 23.83
C PHE A 298 -13.22 7.43 23.04
N LYS A 299 -12.15 7.85 23.73
CA LYS A 299 -10.78 7.84 23.19
C LYS A 299 -10.11 6.49 23.46
N PRO A 300 -9.26 5.98 22.55
CA PRO A 300 -8.57 4.71 22.76
C PRO A 300 -7.72 4.69 24.04
N VAL A 301 -7.67 3.52 24.70
CA VAL A 301 -6.76 3.25 25.82
C VAL A 301 -5.81 2.13 25.38
N TRP A 302 -4.52 2.38 25.47
CA TRP A 302 -3.49 1.45 25.05
C TRP A 302 -2.67 0.98 26.23
N PHE A 303 -2.50 -0.34 26.33
CA PHE A 303 -1.55 -0.96 27.22
C PHE A 303 -0.42 -1.58 26.39
N ILE A 304 0.79 -1.04 26.53
CA ILE A 304 1.98 -1.45 25.80
C ILE A 304 2.86 -2.25 26.74
N PHE A 305 3.20 -3.48 26.34
CA PHE A 305 4.05 -4.39 27.10
C PHE A 305 5.27 -4.73 26.25
N ASP A 306 6.46 -4.22 26.61
CA ASP A 306 7.66 -4.37 25.75
C ASP A 306 8.17 -5.82 25.69
N GLU A 307 8.35 -6.45 26.85
CA GLU A 307 8.98 -7.76 26.94
C GLU A 307 8.26 -8.70 27.93
N MET A 308 7.24 -9.39 27.45
CA MET A 308 6.47 -10.31 28.27
C MET A 308 7.30 -11.51 28.77
N GLY A 309 8.28 -11.98 27.98
CA GLY A 309 9.17 -13.07 28.39
C GLY A 309 10.05 -12.72 29.58
N ALA A 310 10.57 -11.49 29.63
CA ALA A 310 11.36 -11.03 30.77
C ALA A 310 10.51 -10.87 32.03
N PHE A 311 9.26 -10.43 31.89
CA PHE A 311 8.33 -10.37 33.02
C PHE A 311 8.03 -11.77 33.59
N GLN A 312 7.72 -12.74 32.74
CA GLN A 312 7.45 -14.12 33.19
C GLN A 312 8.68 -14.74 33.87
N ALA A 313 9.88 -14.47 33.35
CA ALA A 313 11.12 -14.95 33.94
C ALA A 313 11.45 -14.32 35.32
N SER A 314 10.83 -13.18 35.68
CA SER A 314 11.05 -12.52 36.97
C SER A 314 10.38 -13.24 38.16
N GLY A 315 9.53 -14.23 37.90
CA GLY A 315 8.76 -15.00 38.90
C GLY A 315 9.56 -16.06 39.66
N THR A 316 10.53 -15.66 40.47
CA THR A 316 11.40 -16.59 41.20
C THR A 316 10.74 -17.16 42.45
N ASP A 317 9.98 -16.36 43.19
CA ASP A 317 9.32 -16.71 44.45
C ASP A 317 7.79 -16.87 44.31
N LYS A 318 7.12 -17.40 45.34
CA LYS A 318 5.68 -17.67 45.30
C LYS A 318 4.85 -16.40 45.09
N LYS A 319 5.23 -15.29 45.74
CA LYS A 319 4.49 -14.03 45.68
C LYS A 319 4.64 -13.39 44.29
N SER A 320 5.84 -13.40 43.71
CA SER A 320 6.04 -12.91 42.34
C SER A 320 5.29 -13.74 41.29
N ARG A 321 5.21 -15.06 41.45
CA ARG A 321 4.40 -15.92 40.56
C ARG A 321 2.91 -15.63 40.63
N GLU A 322 2.37 -15.37 41.82
CA GLU A 322 0.97 -14.97 41.98
C GLU A 322 0.67 -13.66 41.26
N ILE A 323 1.56 -12.66 41.38
CA ILE A 323 1.45 -11.38 40.67
C ILE A 323 1.51 -11.57 39.15
N ILE A 324 2.43 -12.42 38.67
CA ILE A 324 2.54 -12.72 37.24
C ILE A 324 1.26 -13.39 36.73
N ALA A 325 0.73 -14.37 37.47
CA ALA A 325 -0.52 -15.05 37.10
C ALA A 325 -1.69 -14.07 37.02
N GLU A 326 -1.78 -13.14 37.98
CA GLU A 326 -2.78 -12.07 37.98
C GLU A 326 -2.66 -11.17 36.75
N VAL A 327 -1.45 -10.69 36.44
CA VAL A 327 -1.18 -9.86 35.27
C VAL A 327 -1.56 -10.58 33.98
N MET A 328 -1.20 -11.85 33.86
CA MET A 328 -1.52 -12.66 32.67
C MET A 328 -3.02 -12.88 32.52
N ASP A 329 -3.77 -13.09 33.61
CA ASP A 329 -5.23 -13.20 33.57
C ASP A 329 -5.87 -11.87 33.15
N GLY A 330 -5.41 -10.74 33.69
CA GLY A 330 -5.88 -9.41 33.27
C GLY A 330 -5.61 -9.13 31.79
N ILE A 331 -4.41 -9.45 31.28
CA ILE A 331 -4.10 -9.35 29.84
C ILE A 331 -5.03 -10.23 29.01
N LYS A 332 -5.31 -11.45 29.45
CA LYS A 332 -6.25 -12.35 28.78
C LYS A 332 -7.65 -11.74 28.70
N GLN A 333 -8.14 -11.13 29.78
CA GLN A 333 -9.43 -10.43 29.78
C GLN A 333 -9.43 -9.26 28.78
N ILE A 334 -8.36 -8.46 28.76
CA ILE A 334 -8.20 -7.35 27.80
C ILE A 334 -8.19 -7.85 26.35
N ILE A 335 -7.54 -8.97 26.05
CA ILE A 335 -7.50 -9.53 24.68
C ILE A 335 -8.89 -10.05 24.25
N LEU A 336 -9.63 -10.68 25.17
CA LEU A 336 -10.92 -11.28 24.86
C LEU A 336 -12.04 -10.24 24.78
N LEU A 337 -11.98 -9.21 25.61
CA LEU A 337 -13.05 -8.23 25.76
C LEU A 337 -12.65 -6.83 25.26
N GLY A 338 -11.39 -6.43 25.27
CA GLY A 338 -10.97 -5.05 24.95
C GLY A 338 -11.12 -4.59 23.49
N ARG A 339 -11.90 -5.31 22.66
CA ARG A 339 -12.22 -4.93 21.27
C ARG A 339 -13.34 -3.90 21.18
N GLN A 340 -14.39 -4.03 21.99
CA GLN A 340 -15.54 -3.12 21.96
C GLN A 340 -15.19 -1.86 22.75
#